data_AF-A0A7C7SXS0-F1
#
_entry.id   AF-A0A7C7SXS0-F1
#
_cell.length_a   1.000
_cell.length_b   1.000
_cell.length_c   1.000
_cell.angle_alpha   90.00
_cell.angle_beta   90.00
_cell.angle_gamma   90.00
#
_symmetry.space_group_name_H-M   'P 1'
#
loop_
_entity.id
_entity.type
_entity.pdbx_description
1 polymer ?
#
loop_
_entity_poly.entity_id
_entity_poly.type
_entity_poly.pdbx_seq_one_letter_code
_entity_poly.pdbx_strand_id
1 'polypeptide(L)'
;MKNIPFHLHLPALALLIRLIGPPTAVGAELTLLDRLPKPNPDFTAQVKAALQSVPSTLRTRVADEGWKIELVRLIVDRVPSLRRRRPAGWPPRSGWENADAVPLPKQKRILIATHRFNGQGKLVETTRVAAVVRHEMGHAIDMVLGVDGTGYSDTDDYISAHTADRSQVPEAQRAQLAYYLRPSSRAARQESFAELIAMKYGGGTEGRLAEQLRSSLPKCSGLIEKLLAE
;
A
#
# COMPACT_ATOMS: atom_id res chain seq x y z
N MET A 1 12.98 24.38 62.07
CA MET A 1 13.87 24.88 60.99
C MET A 1 13.34 24.34 59.66
N LYS A 2 12.59 25.18 58.93
CA LYS A 2 12.89 25.78 57.59
C LYS A 2 12.35 24.89 56.43
N ASN A 3 11.13 25.13 55.92
CA ASN A 3 10.69 26.04 54.83
C ASN A 3 11.15 25.67 53.39
N ILE A 4 10.22 25.04 52.61
CA ILE A 4 9.59 25.36 51.28
C ILE A 4 10.41 26.21 50.25
N PRO A 5 10.23 26.22 48.88
CA PRO A 5 9.33 25.48 47.92
C PRO A 5 9.98 25.00 46.59
N PHE A 6 9.21 24.31 45.72
CA PHE A 6 8.87 24.84 44.37
C PHE A 6 7.59 24.20 43.81
N HIS A 7 6.60 25.04 43.54
CA HIS A 7 5.41 24.75 42.74
C HIS A 7 5.72 24.86 41.25
N LEU A 8 5.06 24.04 40.41
CA LEU A 8 4.58 24.49 39.10
C LEU A 8 3.36 23.67 38.66
N HIS A 9 2.33 24.40 38.24
CA HIS A 9 0.98 23.98 37.83
C HIS A 9 0.92 23.75 36.31
N LEU A 10 0.36 22.60 35.87
CA LEU A 10 -0.55 22.30 34.71
C LEU A 10 -0.18 22.78 33.27
N PRO A 11 -0.82 22.28 32.16
CA PRO A 11 -1.58 21.04 31.89
C PRO A 11 -1.25 20.41 30.48
N ALA A 12 -2.10 19.45 30.05
CA ALA A 12 -2.41 19.07 28.66
C ALA A 12 -1.73 17.82 28.07
N LEU A 13 -2.33 16.67 28.41
CA LEU A 13 -2.79 15.62 27.46
C LEU A 13 -1.98 15.44 26.17
N ALA A 14 -0.81 14.80 26.27
CA ALA A 14 -0.19 14.13 25.14
C ALA A 14 -1.04 12.90 24.77
N LEU A 15 -1.71 12.94 23.63
CA LEU A 15 -2.37 11.77 23.05
C LEU A 15 -1.30 10.81 22.50
N LEU A 16 -0.64 10.10 23.40
CA LEU A 16 0.20 8.97 23.07
C LEU A 16 -0.72 7.78 22.77
N ILE A 17 -0.95 7.44 21.50
CA ILE A 17 -1.57 6.15 21.16
C ILE A 17 -0.51 5.06 21.36
N ARG A 18 -0.36 4.63 22.62
CA ARG A 18 0.10 3.29 23.00
C ARG A 18 -1.15 2.44 23.16
N LEU A 19 -1.39 1.50 22.25
CA LEU A 19 -2.30 0.39 22.50
C LEU A 19 -1.46 -0.83 22.87
N ILE A 20 -1.14 -0.95 24.16
CA ILE A 20 -0.53 -2.15 24.74
C ILE A 20 -1.65 -2.97 25.34
N GLY A 21 -2.07 -4.01 24.62
CA GLY A 21 -2.62 -5.23 25.24
C GLY A 21 -1.47 -6.21 25.53
N PRO A 22 -1.70 -7.27 26.32
CA PRO A 22 -0.68 -8.28 26.58
C PRO A 22 -0.20 -8.94 25.28
N PRO A 23 1.07 -9.41 25.22
CA PRO A 23 1.72 -9.78 23.97
C PRO A 23 1.23 -11.15 23.50
N THR A 24 0.20 -11.16 22.66
CA THR A 24 -0.09 -12.28 21.76
C THR A 24 -0.51 -11.71 20.39
N ALA A 25 0.17 -12.18 19.34
CA ALA A 25 0.08 -11.78 17.93
C ALA A 25 0.69 -10.41 17.54
N VAL A 26 1.91 -10.46 16.99
CA VAL A 26 2.62 -9.36 16.34
C VAL A 26 1.82 -8.87 15.12
N GLY A 27 1.17 -7.72 15.28
CA GLY A 27 0.46 -7.00 14.22
C GLY A 27 1.28 -5.81 13.74
N ALA A 28 1.28 -5.55 12.43
CA ALA A 28 1.90 -4.37 11.84
C ALA A 28 1.51 -3.09 12.61
N GLU A 29 2.48 -2.42 13.21
CA GLU A 29 2.27 -1.24 14.03
C GLU A 29 1.93 -0.04 13.14
N LEU A 30 0.72 0.50 13.27
CA LEU A 30 0.32 1.76 12.65
C LEU A 30 0.93 2.92 13.45
N THR A 31 1.92 3.61 12.87
CA THR A 31 2.45 4.84 13.48
C THR A 31 1.72 6.06 12.93
N LEU A 32 1.15 6.89 13.82
CA LEU A 32 0.56 8.18 13.49
C LEU A 32 1.55 9.29 13.87
N LEU A 33 1.81 10.24 12.96
CA LEU A 33 2.61 11.43 13.29
C LEU A 33 1.72 12.49 13.96
N ASP A 34 2.01 12.84 15.22
CA ASP A 34 1.26 13.76 16.10
C ASP A 34 1.14 15.23 15.63
N ARG A 35 1.66 15.58 14.44
CA ARG A 35 1.71 16.96 13.94
C ARG A 35 0.69 17.28 12.83
N LEU A 36 -0.14 16.32 12.46
CA LEU A 36 -1.15 16.49 11.43
C LEU A 36 -2.53 16.60 12.08
N PRO A 37 -3.51 17.30 11.45
CA PRO A 37 -4.90 17.17 11.87
C PRO A 37 -5.20 15.67 11.94
N LYS A 38 -5.71 15.22 13.10
CA LYS A 38 -5.99 13.81 13.33
C LYS A 38 -6.82 13.33 12.13
N PRO A 39 -6.43 12.21 11.48
CA PRO A 39 -7.26 11.63 10.44
C PRO A 39 -8.68 11.49 10.99
N ASN A 40 -9.69 11.70 10.15
CA ASN A 40 -11.05 11.31 10.50
C ASN A 40 -10.98 9.89 11.13
N PRO A 41 -11.54 9.65 12.33
CA PRO A 41 -11.58 8.32 12.94
C PRO A 41 -12.00 7.22 11.94
N ASP A 42 -12.89 7.54 11.01
CA ASP A 42 -13.33 6.66 9.93
C ASP A 42 -12.19 6.22 9.01
N PHE A 43 -11.21 7.08 8.75
CA PHE A 43 -10.05 6.76 7.90
C PHE A 43 -9.18 5.68 8.54
N THR A 44 -8.84 5.84 9.82
CA THR A 44 -8.02 4.85 10.54
C THR A 44 -8.75 3.52 10.66
N ALA A 45 -10.07 3.55 10.88
CA ALA A 45 -10.91 2.35 10.88
C ALA A 45 -10.90 1.65 9.50
N GLN A 46 -11.01 2.40 8.41
CA GLN A 46 -10.94 1.85 7.04
C GLN A 46 -9.58 1.22 6.74
N VAL A 47 -8.46 1.85 7.12
CA VAL A 47 -7.12 1.26 6.96
C VAL A 47 -7.03 -0.05 7.75
N LYS A 48 -7.47 -0.06 9.01
CA LYS A 48 -7.45 -1.27 9.85
C LYS A 48 -8.31 -2.39 9.27
N ALA A 49 -9.52 -2.08 8.82
CA ALA A 49 -10.42 -3.05 8.20
C ALA A 49 -9.82 -3.64 6.91
N ALA A 50 -9.21 -2.80 6.08
CA ALA A 50 -8.53 -3.24 4.86
C ALA A 50 -7.33 -4.16 5.17
N LEU A 51 -6.54 -3.83 6.20
CA LEU A 51 -5.49 -4.74 6.66
C LEU A 51 -6.06 -6.05 7.19
N GLN A 52 -7.13 -6.01 7.98
CA GLN A 52 -7.79 -7.19 8.53
C GLN A 52 -8.36 -8.12 7.46
N SER A 53 -8.65 -7.62 6.26
CA SER A 53 -9.06 -8.47 5.12
C SER A 53 -7.92 -9.31 4.54
N VAL A 54 -6.66 -8.97 4.84
CA VAL A 54 -5.49 -9.79 4.48
C VAL A 54 -5.23 -10.81 5.60
N PRO A 55 -4.99 -12.10 5.27
CA PRO A 55 -4.70 -13.15 6.24
C PRO A 55 -3.64 -12.74 7.26
N SER A 56 -3.87 -13.10 8.53
CA SER A 56 -2.95 -12.76 9.62
C SER A 56 -1.55 -13.33 9.39
N THR A 57 -1.43 -14.53 8.81
CA THR A 57 -0.14 -15.16 8.47
C THR A 57 0.71 -14.26 7.56
N LEU A 58 0.12 -13.71 6.49
CA LEU A 58 0.81 -12.79 5.58
C LEU A 58 1.14 -11.46 6.25
N ARG A 59 0.20 -10.91 7.02
CA ARG A 59 0.43 -9.66 7.75
C ARG A 59 1.57 -9.77 8.76
N THR A 60 1.61 -10.88 9.50
CA THR A 60 2.69 -11.17 10.45
C THR A 60 4.00 -11.36 9.70
N ARG A 61 4.04 -12.13 8.62
CA ARG A 61 5.25 -12.29 7.81
C ARG A 61 5.79 -10.94 7.27
N VAL A 62 4.90 -10.08 6.78
CA VAL A 62 5.28 -8.71 6.34
C VAL A 62 5.84 -7.88 7.49
N ALA A 63 5.21 -7.94 8.67
CA ALA A 63 5.66 -7.23 9.86
C ALA A 63 6.99 -7.77 10.42
N ASP A 64 7.18 -9.09 10.43
CA ASP A 64 8.41 -9.76 10.88
C ASP A 64 9.59 -9.43 9.97
N GLU A 65 9.33 -9.24 8.67
CA GLU A 65 10.28 -8.69 7.72
C GLU A 65 10.55 -7.19 7.94
N GLY A 66 9.94 -6.55 8.94
CA GLY A 66 10.22 -5.18 9.34
C GLY A 66 9.45 -4.12 8.56
N TRP A 67 8.44 -4.50 7.77
CA TRP A 67 7.59 -3.52 7.11
C TRP A 67 6.69 -2.78 8.08
N LYS A 68 6.51 -1.48 7.86
CA LYS A 68 5.64 -0.61 8.66
C LYS A 68 4.64 0.14 7.80
N ILE A 69 3.48 0.42 8.36
CA ILE A 69 2.45 1.26 7.71
C ILE A 69 2.38 2.58 8.45
N GLU A 70 2.49 3.67 7.71
CA GLU A 70 2.52 5.03 8.24
C GLU A 70 1.41 5.86 7.60
N LEU A 71 0.57 6.47 8.44
CA LEU A 71 -0.46 7.39 7.96
C LEU A 71 0.12 8.80 7.88
N VAL A 72 -0.02 9.42 6.72
CA VAL A 72 0.54 10.76 6.43
C VAL A 72 -0.56 11.65 5.87
N ARG A 73 -0.37 12.97 5.89
CA ARG A 73 -1.35 13.88 5.27
C ARG A 73 -1.22 13.85 3.76
N LEU A 74 0.00 14.02 3.26
CA LEU A 74 0.40 13.91 1.87
C LEU A 74 1.67 13.07 1.79
N ILE A 75 1.83 12.29 0.72
CA ILE A 75 3.06 11.52 0.48
C ILE A 75 4.28 12.44 0.43
N VAL A 76 4.17 13.59 -0.24
CA VAL A 76 5.26 14.57 -0.39
C VAL A 76 5.60 15.34 0.89
N ASP A 77 4.79 15.25 1.95
CA ASP A 77 5.16 15.80 3.25
C ASP A 77 6.11 14.85 3.98
N ARG A 78 5.90 13.53 3.79
CA ARG A 78 6.77 12.50 4.36
C ARG A 78 8.03 12.26 3.55
N VAL A 79 7.94 12.37 2.23
CA VAL A 79 9.06 12.20 1.29
C VAL A 79 9.19 13.46 0.42
N PRO A 80 9.76 14.56 0.94
CA PRO A 80 9.82 15.84 0.22
C PRO A 80 10.50 15.76 -1.15
N SER A 81 11.45 14.84 -1.34
CA SER A 81 12.13 14.61 -2.62
C SER A 81 11.22 14.11 -3.75
N LEU A 82 9.96 13.73 -3.46
CA LEU A 82 8.97 13.34 -4.46
C LEU A 82 8.12 14.53 -4.95
N ARG A 83 8.21 15.70 -4.31
CA ARG A 83 7.49 16.90 -4.71
C ARG A 83 7.85 17.30 -6.14
N ARG A 84 6.83 17.61 -6.95
CA ARG A 84 6.90 17.94 -8.39
C ARG A 84 7.50 16.83 -9.24
N ARG A 85 7.62 15.60 -8.71
CA ARG A 85 8.02 14.43 -9.48
C ARG A 85 6.78 13.65 -9.89
N ARG A 86 6.84 13.11 -11.10
CA ARG A 86 5.78 12.29 -11.67
C ARG A 86 6.21 10.81 -11.68
N PRO A 87 5.38 9.89 -11.17
CA PRO A 87 5.62 8.46 -11.36
C PRO A 87 5.58 8.07 -12.84
N ALA A 88 6.30 7.02 -13.22
CA ALA A 88 6.29 6.55 -14.60
C ALA A 88 4.88 6.07 -14.99
N GLY A 89 4.40 6.48 -16.18
CA GLY A 89 3.08 6.08 -16.69
C GLY A 89 1.89 6.92 -16.20
N TRP A 90 2.11 7.89 -15.30
CA TRP A 90 1.03 8.77 -14.85
C TRP A 90 0.71 9.86 -15.87
N PRO A 91 -0.56 10.34 -15.92
CA PRO A 91 -0.96 11.41 -16.82
C PRO A 91 -0.10 12.69 -16.70
N PRO A 92 0.00 13.50 -17.77
CA PRO A 92 0.58 14.83 -17.68
C PRO A 92 -0.07 15.65 -16.55
N ARG A 93 0.74 16.42 -15.82
CA ARG A 93 0.33 17.27 -14.68
C ARG A 93 -0.12 16.51 -13.42
N SER A 94 -0.08 15.18 -13.41
CA SER A 94 -0.14 14.39 -12.18
C SER A 94 1.26 14.17 -11.61
N GLY A 95 1.35 14.06 -10.29
CA GLY A 95 2.58 13.85 -9.53
C GLY A 95 2.33 13.10 -8.22
N TRP A 96 3.38 12.90 -7.42
CA TRP A 96 3.25 12.25 -6.11
C TRP A 96 2.36 13.02 -5.12
N GLU A 97 2.07 14.29 -5.37
CA GLU A 97 1.05 15.08 -4.66
C GLU A 97 -0.38 14.54 -4.86
N ASN A 98 -0.61 13.79 -5.94
CA ASN A 98 -1.91 13.20 -6.26
C ASN A 98 -2.03 11.75 -5.77
N ALA A 99 -0.99 11.19 -5.15
CA ALA A 99 -0.98 9.78 -4.74
C ALA A 99 -1.73 9.55 -3.42
N ASP A 100 -2.57 8.53 -3.40
CA ASP A 100 -3.28 8.06 -2.21
C ASP A 100 -2.35 7.25 -1.28
N ALA A 101 -1.37 6.54 -1.85
CA ALA A 101 -0.34 5.79 -1.12
C ALA A 101 0.92 5.59 -1.96
N VAL A 102 1.98 5.07 -1.33
CA VAL A 102 3.18 4.59 -2.01
C VAL A 102 3.90 3.53 -1.17
N PRO A 103 4.46 2.48 -1.78
CA PRO A 103 5.37 1.58 -1.10
C PRO A 103 6.79 2.14 -1.21
N LEU A 104 7.55 2.06 -0.14
CA LEU A 104 8.96 2.46 -0.07
C LEU A 104 9.81 1.23 0.30
N PRO A 105 10.07 0.30 -0.65
CA PRO A 105 10.69 -0.99 -0.32
C PRO A 105 12.05 -0.87 0.37
N LYS A 106 12.89 0.08 -0.06
CA LYS A 106 14.20 0.35 0.56
C LYS A 106 14.10 0.76 2.04
N GLN A 107 12.96 1.32 2.44
CA GLN A 107 12.70 1.75 3.82
C GLN A 107 11.79 0.75 4.57
N LYS A 108 11.31 -0.29 3.88
CA LYS A 108 10.26 -1.21 4.35
C LYS A 108 9.07 -0.44 4.95
N ARG A 109 8.54 0.52 4.19
CA ARG A 109 7.40 1.35 4.61
C ARG A 109 6.31 1.35 3.55
N ILE A 110 5.07 1.39 3.99
CA ILE A 110 3.91 1.77 3.18
C ILE A 110 3.40 3.08 3.75
N LEU A 111 3.33 4.11 2.90
CA LEU A 111 2.74 5.39 3.29
C LEU A 111 1.31 5.45 2.76
N ILE A 112 0.35 5.70 3.63
CA ILE A 112 -1.06 5.91 3.25
C ILE A 112 -1.41 7.37 3.54
N ALA A 113 -1.75 8.13 2.49
CA ALA A 113 -2.11 9.53 2.61
C ALA A 113 -3.59 9.70 2.93
N THR A 114 -3.90 10.50 3.96
CA THR A 114 -5.28 10.87 4.30
C THR A 114 -5.88 11.85 3.29
N HIS A 115 -5.02 12.60 2.60
CA HIS A 115 -5.40 13.56 1.58
C HIS A 115 -4.52 13.41 0.35
N ARG A 116 -4.99 13.98 -0.75
CA ARG A 116 -4.22 14.18 -1.98
C ARG A 116 -4.72 15.39 -2.73
N PHE A 117 -3.95 15.85 -3.71
CA PHE A 117 -4.48 16.79 -4.69
C PHE A 117 -5.25 16.05 -5.78
N ASN A 118 -6.42 16.54 -6.16
CA ASN A 118 -7.16 16.03 -7.32
C ASN A 118 -6.66 16.66 -8.64
N GLY A 119 -7.27 16.30 -9.77
CA GLY A 119 -6.88 16.82 -11.09
C GLY A 119 -7.06 18.33 -11.27
N GLN A 120 -7.84 18.96 -10.39
CA GLN A 120 -8.07 20.41 -10.34
C GLN A 120 -7.12 21.13 -9.36
N GLY A 121 -6.14 20.41 -8.78
CA GLY A 121 -5.20 20.97 -7.81
C GLY A 121 -5.86 21.32 -6.47
N LYS A 122 -7.05 20.79 -6.17
CA LYS A 122 -7.70 20.93 -4.85
C LYS A 122 -7.25 19.81 -3.93
N LEU A 123 -6.96 20.16 -2.68
CA LEU A 123 -6.73 19.18 -1.62
C LEU A 123 -8.06 18.50 -1.28
N VAL A 124 -8.11 17.19 -1.39
CA VAL A 124 -9.29 16.37 -1.11
C VAL A 124 -8.89 15.20 -0.22
N GLU A 125 -9.86 14.62 0.50
CA GLU A 125 -9.65 13.38 1.24
C GLU A 125 -9.45 12.20 0.29
N THR A 126 -8.65 11.24 0.72
CA THR A 126 -8.48 9.95 0.04
C THR A 126 -9.71 9.08 0.28
N THR A 127 -10.45 8.77 -0.79
CA THR A 127 -11.70 8.01 -0.70
C THR A 127 -11.57 6.52 -1.04
N ARG A 128 -10.44 6.09 -1.62
CA ARG A 128 -10.19 4.70 -2.06
C ARG A 128 -9.35 3.90 -1.06
N VAL A 129 -9.49 4.21 0.23
CA VAL A 129 -8.58 3.76 1.30
C VAL A 129 -8.38 2.25 1.27
N ALA A 130 -9.47 1.48 1.27
CA ALA A 130 -9.37 0.03 1.42
C ALA A 130 -8.65 -0.66 0.26
N ALA A 131 -8.98 -0.27 -0.97
CA ALA A 131 -8.37 -0.85 -2.16
C ALA A 131 -6.88 -0.50 -2.26
N VAL A 132 -6.53 0.76 -2.02
CA VAL A 132 -5.14 1.23 -2.02
C VAL A 132 -4.32 0.53 -0.93
N VAL A 133 -4.83 0.41 0.29
CA VAL A 133 -4.12 -0.30 1.38
C VAL A 133 -3.80 -1.74 1.01
N ARG A 134 -4.74 -2.47 0.39
CA ARG A 134 -4.49 -3.85 -0.03
C ARG A 134 -3.51 -3.95 -1.20
N HIS A 135 -3.56 -3.01 -2.15
CA HIS A 135 -2.59 -2.94 -3.25
C HIS A 135 -1.18 -2.73 -2.70
N GLU A 136 -0.99 -1.77 -1.80
CA GLU A 136 0.31 -1.51 -1.19
C GLU A 136 0.80 -2.68 -0.33
N MET A 137 -0.12 -3.34 0.38
CA MET A 137 0.20 -4.60 1.07
C MET A 137 0.62 -5.68 0.07
N GLY A 138 0.02 -5.73 -1.12
CA GLY A 138 0.43 -6.60 -2.22
C GLY A 138 1.88 -6.40 -2.64
N HIS A 139 2.37 -5.16 -2.71
CA HIS A 139 3.79 -4.89 -2.94
C HIS A 139 4.69 -5.37 -1.80
N ALA A 140 4.28 -5.16 -0.55
CA ALA A 140 5.06 -5.67 0.59
C ALA A 140 5.10 -7.21 0.61
N ILE A 141 3.97 -7.86 0.33
CA ILE A 141 3.86 -9.33 0.20
C ILE A 141 4.77 -9.81 -0.94
N ASP A 142 4.74 -9.16 -2.11
CA ASP A 142 5.59 -9.48 -3.25
C ASP A 142 7.07 -9.55 -2.84
N MET A 143 7.53 -8.53 -2.13
CA MET A 143 8.93 -8.44 -1.66
C MET A 143 9.29 -9.46 -0.59
N VAL A 144 8.32 -9.88 0.22
CA VAL A 144 8.50 -10.82 1.35
C VAL A 144 8.44 -12.29 0.91
N LEU A 145 7.73 -12.55 -0.20
CA LEU A 145 7.62 -13.88 -0.81
C LEU A 145 8.71 -14.14 -1.86
N GLY A 146 9.40 -13.10 -2.31
CA GLY A 146 10.53 -13.25 -3.21
C GLY A 146 11.80 -13.80 -2.54
N VAL A 147 12.81 -14.04 -3.37
CA VAL A 147 14.13 -14.57 -2.97
C VAL A 147 15.22 -13.54 -3.29
N ASP A 148 16.34 -13.58 -2.57
CA ASP A 148 17.53 -12.74 -2.85
C ASP A 148 17.26 -11.23 -2.98
N GLY A 149 16.27 -10.72 -2.26
CA GLY A 149 15.90 -9.31 -2.28
C GLY A 149 15.13 -8.86 -3.53
N THR A 150 14.67 -9.79 -4.38
CA THR A 150 13.70 -9.51 -5.45
C THR A 150 12.28 -9.83 -4.99
N GLY A 151 11.27 -9.39 -5.75
CA GLY A 151 9.88 -9.77 -5.48
C GLY A 151 9.56 -11.16 -6.02
N TYR A 152 8.50 -11.80 -5.53
CA TYR A 152 7.98 -13.03 -6.11
C TYR A 152 7.58 -12.84 -7.59
N SER A 153 7.10 -11.66 -7.94
CA SER A 153 6.78 -11.24 -9.31
C SER A 153 7.99 -11.16 -10.25
N ASP A 154 9.20 -11.34 -9.72
CA ASP A 154 10.46 -11.47 -10.48
C ASP A 154 10.96 -12.91 -10.61
N THR A 155 10.25 -13.90 -10.07
CA THR A 155 10.57 -15.31 -10.26
C THR A 155 10.28 -15.77 -11.69
N ASP A 156 11.01 -16.79 -12.16
CA ASP A 156 10.82 -17.35 -13.51
C ASP A 156 9.39 -17.84 -13.74
N ASP A 157 8.77 -18.44 -12.72
CA ASP A 157 7.38 -18.90 -12.75
C ASP A 157 6.41 -17.73 -13.01
N TYR A 158 6.54 -16.64 -12.24
CA TYR A 158 5.66 -15.49 -12.41
C TYR A 158 5.93 -14.73 -13.72
N ILE A 159 7.19 -14.58 -14.12
CA ILE A 159 7.57 -13.97 -15.40
C ILE A 159 6.96 -14.75 -16.57
N SER A 160 7.03 -16.08 -16.52
CA SER A 160 6.49 -16.97 -17.54
C SER A 160 4.97 -16.90 -17.59
N ALA A 161 4.30 -16.93 -16.44
CA ALA A 161 2.85 -16.78 -16.34
C ALA A 161 2.37 -15.42 -16.88
N HIS A 162 3.01 -14.33 -16.46
CA HIS A 162 2.66 -12.97 -16.89
C HIS A 162 2.86 -12.79 -18.39
N THR A 163 3.98 -13.30 -18.93
CA THR A 163 4.26 -13.27 -20.37
C THR A 163 3.21 -14.04 -21.16
N ALA A 164 2.85 -15.25 -20.69
CA ALA A 164 1.86 -16.09 -21.35
C ALA A 164 0.47 -15.45 -21.31
N ASP A 165 0.01 -14.97 -20.16
CA ASP A 165 -1.30 -14.33 -20.03
C ASP A 165 -1.39 -13.06 -20.88
N ARG A 166 -0.38 -12.19 -20.77
CA ARG A 166 -0.28 -10.96 -21.58
C ARG A 166 -0.37 -11.23 -23.09
N SER A 167 0.22 -12.32 -23.58
CA SER A 167 0.18 -12.66 -25.00
C SER A 167 -1.23 -12.94 -25.52
N GLN A 168 -2.14 -13.36 -24.62
CA GLN A 168 -3.53 -13.71 -24.92
C GLN A 168 -4.49 -12.52 -24.76
N VAL A 169 -4.05 -11.41 -24.16
CA VAL A 169 -4.91 -10.23 -23.96
C VAL A 169 -5.23 -9.59 -25.31
N PRO A 170 -6.52 -9.41 -25.67
CA PRO A 170 -6.92 -8.77 -26.92
C PRO A 170 -6.39 -7.33 -27.03
N GLU A 171 -6.05 -6.90 -28.24
CA GLU A 171 -5.47 -5.57 -28.50
C GLU A 171 -6.33 -4.43 -27.92
N ALA A 172 -7.66 -4.52 -28.08
CA ALA A 172 -8.61 -3.55 -27.53
C ALA A 172 -8.54 -3.40 -26.00
N GLN A 173 -8.14 -4.45 -25.30
CA GLN A 173 -7.97 -4.46 -23.84
C GLN A 173 -6.56 -4.06 -23.41
N ARG A 174 -5.54 -4.28 -24.25
CA ARG A 174 -4.14 -3.96 -23.93
C ARG A 174 -3.92 -2.49 -23.63
N ALA A 175 -4.61 -1.59 -24.35
CA ALA A 175 -4.50 -0.15 -24.10
C ALA A 175 -5.00 0.23 -22.70
N GLN A 176 -6.10 -0.38 -22.25
CA GLN A 176 -6.69 -0.15 -20.93
C GLN A 176 -5.83 -0.74 -19.81
N LEU A 177 -5.21 -1.90 -20.05
CA LEU A 177 -4.35 -2.61 -19.11
C LEU A 177 -2.85 -2.30 -19.29
N ALA A 178 -2.50 -1.27 -20.07
CA ALA A 178 -1.11 -1.01 -20.49
C ALA A 178 -0.14 -0.81 -19.31
N TYR A 179 -0.67 -0.32 -18.19
CA TYR A 179 0.07 -0.17 -16.94
C TYR A 179 0.57 -1.52 -16.40
N TYR A 180 -0.28 -2.54 -16.41
CA TYR A 180 -0.02 -3.90 -15.90
C TYR A 180 0.62 -4.84 -16.93
N LEU A 181 0.55 -4.51 -18.22
CA LEU A 181 0.93 -5.39 -19.32
C LEU A 181 2.16 -4.92 -20.11
N ARG A 182 2.99 -4.03 -19.55
CA ARG A 182 4.17 -3.54 -20.28
C ARG A 182 5.17 -4.69 -20.56
N PRO A 183 5.61 -4.89 -21.81
CA PRO A 183 6.57 -5.94 -22.16
C PRO A 183 7.87 -5.86 -21.35
N SER A 184 8.34 -7.02 -20.87
CA SER A 184 9.62 -7.18 -20.16
C SER A 184 9.83 -6.20 -18.99
N SER A 185 8.73 -5.67 -18.44
CA SER A 185 8.76 -4.63 -17.42
C SER A 185 8.59 -5.25 -16.05
N ARG A 186 9.63 -5.18 -15.23
CA ARG A 186 9.56 -5.50 -13.80
C ARG A 186 8.43 -4.78 -13.11
N ALA A 187 8.31 -3.46 -13.33
CA ALA A 187 7.25 -2.66 -12.75
C ALA A 187 5.86 -3.21 -13.11
N ALA A 188 5.62 -3.59 -14.36
CA ALA A 188 4.29 -4.08 -14.76
C ALA A 188 3.91 -5.39 -14.04
N ARG A 189 4.88 -6.28 -13.79
CA ARG A 189 4.66 -7.51 -13.02
C ARG A 189 4.39 -7.23 -11.54
N GLN A 190 5.14 -6.30 -10.95
CA GLN A 190 4.92 -5.89 -9.55
C GLN A 190 3.54 -5.28 -9.36
N GLU A 191 3.13 -4.38 -10.25
CA GLU A 191 1.81 -3.76 -10.22
C GLU A 191 0.69 -4.78 -10.45
N SER A 192 0.86 -5.73 -11.38
CA SER A 192 -0.13 -6.79 -11.60
C SER A 192 -0.23 -7.72 -10.39
N PHE A 193 0.90 -8.07 -9.76
CA PHE A 193 0.90 -8.88 -8.55
C PHE A 193 0.16 -8.16 -7.41
N ALA A 194 0.51 -6.90 -7.15
CA ALA A 194 -0.10 -6.09 -6.11
C ALA A 194 -1.61 -5.92 -6.30
N GLU A 195 -2.05 -5.65 -7.53
CA GLU A 195 -3.46 -5.50 -7.86
C GLU A 195 -4.23 -6.82 -7.72
N LEU A 196 -3.67 -7.96 -8.16
CA LEU A 196 -4.30 -9.27 -7.99
C LEU A 196 -4.43 -9.67 -6.51
N ILE A 197 -3.45 -9.34 -5.66
CA ILE A 197 -3.57 -9.49 -4.20
C ILE A 197 -4.70 -8.61 -3.67
N ALA A 198 -4.79 -7.35 -4.11
CA ALA A 198 -5.83 -6.44 -3.65
C ALA A 198 -7.23 -6.95 -3.98
N MET A 199 -7.41 -7.48 -5.20
CA MET A 199 -8.64 -8.11 -5.64
C MET A 199 -9.01 -9.31 -4.80
N LYS A 200 -8.05 -10.22 -4.53
CA LYS A 200 -8.29 -11.43 -3.73
C LYS A 200 -8.86 -11.11 -2.35
N TYR A 201 -8.45 -10.01 -1.74
CA TYR A 201 -8.79 -9.68 -0.36
C TYR A 201 -9.83 -8.56 -0.19
N GLY A 202 -10.58 -8.21 -1.24
CA GLY A 202 -11.74 -7.31 -1.08
C GLY A 202 -11.87 -6.23 -2.14
N GLY A 203 -11.25 -6.41 -3.31
CA GLY A 203 -11.42 -5.55 -4.48
C GLY A 203 -10.20 -4.66 -4.76
N GLY A 204 -9.90 -4.52 -6.06
CA GLY A 204 -8.80 -3.74 -6.61
C GLY A 204 -9.03 -2.23 -6.61
N THR A 205 -8.00 -1.48 -7.00
CA THR A 205 -7.92 -0.01 -6.97
C THR A 205 -8.79 0.69 -8.02
N GLU A 206 -9.18 -0.03 -9.08
CA GLU A 206 -9.91 0.50 -10.24
C GLU A 206 -11.15 -0.32 -10.66
N GLY A 207 -11.86 -0.93 -9.70
CA GLY A 207 -13.18 -1.53 -9.92
C GLY A 207 -13.27 -2.44 -11.14
N ARG A 208 -13.96 -2.00 -12.22
CA ARG A 208 -14.10 -2.77 -13.47
C ARG A 208 -12.76 -3.12 -14.13
N LEU A 209 -11.78 -2.23 -14.07
CA LEU A 209 -10.47 -2.50 -14.67
C LEU A 209 -9.74 -3.61 -13.92
N ALA A 210 -9.91 -3.67 -12.60
CA ALA A 210 -9.35 -4.74 -11.78
C ALA A 210 -9.97 -6.10 -12.20
N GLU A 211 -11.29 -6.19 -12.32
CA GLU A 211 -11.95 -7.43 -12.81
C GLU A 211 -11.49 -7.86 -14.21
N GLN A 212 -11.31 -6.89 -15.10
CA GLN A 212 -10.73 -7.14 -16.41
C GLN A 212 -9.27 -7.62 -16.32
N LEU A 213 -8.46 -7.07 -15.43
CA LEU A 213 -7.10 -7.53 -15.18
C LEU A 213 -7.06 -8.98 -14.71
N ARG A 214 -7.86 -9.35 -13.71
CA ARG A 214 -7.90 -10.74 -13.18
C ARG A 214 -8.30 -11.74 -14.24
N SER A 215 -9.33 -11.45 -15.01
CA SER A 215 -9.76 -12.31 -16.12
C SER A 215 -8.73 -12.38 -17.25
N SER A 216 -7.93 -11.33 -17.43
CA SER A 216 -6.83 -11.29 -18.41
C SER A 216 -5.56 -11.98 -17.94
N LEU A 217 -5.39 -12.20 -16.63
CA LEU A 217 -4.19 -12.80 -16.02
C LEU A 217 -4.51 -14.09 -15.21
N PRO A 218 -5.12 -15.12 -15.82
CA PRO A 218 -5.55 -16.31 -15.11
C PRO A 218 -4.38 -17.15 -14.57
N LYS A 219 -3.25 -17.25 -15.28
CA LYS A 219 -2.08 -18.01 -14.79
C LYS A 219 -1.40 -17.29 -13.62
N CYS A 220 -1.23 -15.97 -13.71
CA CYS A 220 -0.72 -15.18 -12.59
C CYS A 220 -1.63 -15.29 -11.36
N SER A 221 -2.95 -15.21 -11.57
CA SER A 221 -3.94 -15.37 -10.48
C SER A 221 -3.83 -16.75 -9.84
N GLY A 222 -3.71 -17.81 -10.65
CA GLY A 222 -3.54 -19.19 -10.15
C GLY A 222 -2.26 -19.40 -9.35
N LEU A 223 -1.13 -18.81 -9.78
CA LEU A 223 0.11 -18.85 -9.00
C LEU A 223 -0.03 -18.16 -7.65
N ILE A 224 -0.65 -16.98 -7.62
CA ILE A 224 -0.95 -16.26 -6.38
C ILE A 224 -1.87 -17.10 -5.48
N GLU A 225 -2.90 -17.73 -6.03
CA GLU A 225 -3.79 -18.59 -5.25
C GLU A 225 -3.07 -19.79 -4.62
N LYS A 226 -2.19 -20.45 -5.37
CA LYS A 226 -1.37 -21.55 -4.88
C LYS A 226 -0.40 -21.07 -3.79
N LEU A 227 0.33 -20.00 -4.05
CA LEU A 227 1.32 -19.41 -3.14
C LEU A 227 0.72 -19.04 -1.78
N LEU A 228 -0.55 -18.65 -1.75
CA LEU A 228 -1.25 -18.21 -0.55
C LEU A 228 -2.02 -19.34 0.17
N ALA A 229 -2.00 -20.56 -0.39
CA ALA A 229 -2.56 -21.75 0.23
C ALA A 229 -1.51 -22.54 1.05
N GLU A 230 -0.23 -22.24 0.85
CA GLU A 230 0.93 -22.79 1.57
C GLU A 230 1.21 -22.01 2.85
#